data_AF-B2VKV3-F1
#
_entry.id   AF-B2VKV3-F1
#
_cell.length_a   1.000
_cell.length_b   1.000
_cell.length_c   1.000
_cell.angle_alpha   90.00
_cell.angle_beta   90.00
_cell.angle_gamma   90.00
#
_symmetry.space_group_name_H-M   'P 1'
#
loop_
_entity.id
_entity.type
_entity.pdbx_description
1 polymer ?
#
loop_
_entity_poly.entity_id
_entity_poly.type
_entity_poly.pdbx_seq_one_letter_code
_entity_poly.pdbx_strand_id
1 'polypeptide(L)'
;MDLNNRLSEDETLEQAYDIFLELAVDNLDPADVILFNLQFEERGGAELHDPAEDWAEHVDFDLNPDFFAEVLIGLGEADGEPITDVFARVLICREKDHKLCHILWKE
;
A
#
# COMPACT_ATOMS: atom_id res chain seq x y z
N MET A 1 18.96 10.29 -8.75
CA MET A 1 18.26 9.71 -7.60
C MET A 1 19.30 8.95 -6.78
N ASP A 2 19.46 9.30 -5.51
CA ASP A 2 20.46 8.70 -4.62
C ASP A 2 19.84 7.51 -3.86
N LEU A 3 20.32 6.29 -4.09
CA LEU A 3 19.81 5.10 -3.39
C LEU A 3 19.95 5.20 -1.86
N ASN A 4 20.84 6.07 -1.36
CA ASN A 4 21.00 6.33 0.08
C ASN A 4 19.91 7.23 0.67
N ASN A 5 19.14 7.94 -0.15
CA ASN A 5 18.04 8.82 0.29
C ASN A 5 16.66 8.16 0.09
N ARG A 6 16.62 6.83 0.09
CA ARG A 6 15.38 6.06 0.02
C ARG A 6 14.86 5.70 1.42
N LEU A 7 13.55 5.68 1.57
CA LEU A 7 12.82 5.10 2.68
C LEU A 7 13.19 3.62 2.75
N SER A 8 13.41 3.15 3.97
CA SER A 8 13.56 1.72 4.24
C SER A 8 12.26 0.98 3.90
N GLU A 9 12.31 -0.34 3.76
CA GLU A 9 11.12 -1.16 3.54
C GLU A 9 10.07 -0.93 4.63
N ASP A 10 10.48 -0.93 5.90
CA ASP A 10 9.61 -0.62 7.03
C ASP A 10 9.04 0.81 6.94
N GLU A 11 9.88 1.83 6.73
CA GLU A 11 9.41 3.22 6.61
C GLU A 11 8.40 3.40 5.45
N THR A 12 8.59 2.64 4.37
CA THR A 12 7.71 2.65 3.19
C THR A 12 6.37 1.99 3.52
N LEU A 13 6.39 0.83 4.19
CA LEU A 13 5.22 0.12 4.66
C LEU A 13 4.42 0.96 5.65
N GLU A 14 5.09 1.53 6.66
CA GLU A 14 4.46 2.38 7.67
C GLU A 14 3.77 3.59 7.03
N GLN A 15 4.43 4.25 6.07
CA GLN A 15 3.86 5.40 5.39
C GLN A 15 2.67 5.02 4.50
N ALA A 16 2.79 3.95 3.71
CA ALA A 16 1.69 3.47 2.87
C ALA A 16 0.47 3.08 3.73
N TYR A 17 0.73 2.47 4.88
CA TYR A 17 -0.30 2.07 5.84
C TYR A 17 -1.02 3.27 6.47
N ASP A 18 -0.28 4.28 6.93
CA ASP A 18 -0.83 5.50 7.52
C ASP A 18 -1.74 6.25 6.51
N ILE A 19 -1.26 6.39 5.27
CA ILE A 19 -2.02 7.04 4.18
C ILE A 19 -3.27 6.22 3.82
N PHE A 20 -3.14 4.90 3.75
CA PHE A 20 -4.29 4.03 3.49
C PHE A 20 -5.34 4.16 4.58
N LEU A 21 -4.97 4.14 5.86
CA LEU A 21 -5.95 4.26 6.94
C LEU A 21 -6.71 5.58 6.87
N GLU A 22 -6.01 6.68 6.57
CA GLU A 22 -6.62 8.00 6.43
C GLU A 22 -7.61 8.06 5.25
N LEU A 23 -7.24 7.45 4.11
CA LEU A 23 -8.05 7.51 2.89
C LEU A 23 -9.11 6.39 2.78
N ALA A 24 -8.91 5.26 3.46
CA ALA A 24 -9.79 4.10 3.41
C ALA A 24 -11.20 4.45 3.88
N VAL A 25 -11.31 5.26 4.93
CA VAL A 25 -12.59 5.70 5.49
C VAL A 25 -13.40 6.53 4.50
N ASP A 26 -12.74 7.21 3.55
CA ASP A 26 -13.39 8.09 2.56
C ASP A 26 -13.61 7.38 1.20
N ASN A 27 -12.79 6.38 0.86
CA ASN A 27 -12.80 5.72 -0.45
C ASN A 27 -13.42 4.31 -0.45
N LEU A 28 -13.28 3.54 0.64
CA LEU A 28 -13.92 2.22 0.75
C LEU A 28 -15.35 2.35 1.23
N ASP A 29 -16.16 1.37 0.87
CA ASP A 29 -17.51 1.26 1.40
C ASP A 29 -17.50 1.17 2.94
N PRO A 30 -18.45 1.78 3.64
CA PRO A 30 -18.53 1.73 5.10
C PRO A 30 -18.50 0.31 5.65
N ALA A 31 -19.08 -0.66 4.93
CA ALA A 31 -19.07 -2.06 5.32
C ALA A 31 -17.65 -2.65 5.30
N ASP A 32 -16.87 -2.37 4.24
CA ASP A 32 -15.48 -2.81 4.09
C ASP A 32 -14.56 -2.10 5.07
N VAL A 33 -14.74 -0.79 5.28
CA VAL A 33 -14.01 -0.05 6.32
C VAL A 33 -14.24 -0.66 7.69
N ILE A 34 -15.50 -0.97 8.04
CA ILE A 34 -15.84 -1.60 9.32
C ILE A 34 -15.22 -2.99 9.41
N LEU A 35 -15.40 -3.83 8.38
CA LEU A 35 -14.86 -5.19 8.34
C LEU A 35 -13.34 -5.18 8.50
N PHE A 36 -12.67 -4.31 7.75
CA PHE A 36 -11.24 -4.09 7.83
C PHE A 36 -10.86 -3.66 9.24
N ASN A 37 -11.40 -2.57 9.80
CA ASN A 37 -11.03 -2.12 11.14
C ASN A 37 -11.26 -3.18 12.23
N LEU A 38 -12.32 -3.98 12.14
CA LEU A 38 -12.59 -5.05 13.11
C LEU A 38 -11.61 -6.21 13.00
N GLN A 39 -11.27 -6.63 11.78
CA GLN A 39 -10.43 -7.81 11.56
C GLN A 39 -8.95 -7.46 11.42
N PHE A 40 -8.62 -6.19 11.16
CA PHE A 40 -7.26 -5.74 10.93
C PHE A 40 -6.40 -5.92 12.19
N GLU A 41 -6.96 -5.66 13.37
CA GLU A 41 -6.23 -5.89 14.63
C GLU A 41 -5.83 -7.36 14.84
N GLU A 42 -6.56 -8.30 14.25
CA GLU A 42 -6.32 -9.75 14.41
C GLU A 42 -5.65 -10.41 13.21
N ARG A 43 -5.83 -9.87 11.99
CA ARG A 43 -5.50 -10.52 10.71
C ARG A 43 -5.05 -9.53 9.64
N GLY A 44 -4.88 -8.27 10.00
CA GLY A 44 -4.47 -7.21 9.09
C GLY A 44 -3.00 -7.31 8.71
N GLY A 45 -2.71 -7.07 7.44
CA GLY A 45 -1.35 -7.07 6.93
C GLY A 45 -1.13 -6.03 5.85
N ALA A 46 0.13 -5.65 5.68
CA ALA A 46 0.62 -4.88 4.56
C ALA A 46 1.83 -5.60 3.96
N GLU A 47 1.77 -5.95 2.68
CA GLU A 47 2.85 -6.64 1.97
C GLU A 47 3.51 -5.70 0.96
N LEU A 48 4.84 -5.56 1.05
CA LEU A 48 5.61 -4.77 0.11
C LEU A 48 5.99 -5.63 -1.10
N HIS A 49 5.59 -5.16 -2.27
CA HIS A 49 5.87 -5.75 -3.57
C HIS A 49 6.47 -4.73 -4.54
N ASP A 50 7.08 -5.24 -5.60
CA ASP A 50 7.48 -4.43 -6.73
C ASP A 50 6.23 -3.87 -7.45
N PRO A 51 6.31 -2.65 -8.01
CA PRO A 51 5.19 -2.05 -8.73
C PRO A 51 4.78 -2.95 -9.90
N ALA A 52 3.54 -3.41 -9.89
CA ALA A 52 2.98 -4.17 -11.01
C ALA A 52 3.02 -3.38 -12.32
N GLU A 53 3.14 -4.10 -13.45
CA GLU A 53 3.21 -3.50 -14.79
C GLU A 53 1.96 -2.67 -15.13
N ASP A 54 0.80 -3.05 -14.58
CA ASP A 54 -0.49 -2.39 -14.76
C ASP A 54 -0.52 -0.96 -14.20
N TRP A 55 0.33 -0.65 -13.22
CA TRP A 55 0.47 0.71 -12.73
C TRP A 55 0.96 1.67 -13.80
N ALA A 56 1.75 1.19 -14.77
CA ALA A 56 2.22 2.04 -15.88
C ALA A 56 1.06 2.53 -16.76
N GLU A 57 -0.11 1.88 -16.70
CA GLU A 57 -1.34 2.35 -17.35
C GLU A 57 -2.10 3.38 -16.50
N HIS A 58 -1.87 3.38 -15.18
CA HIS A 58 -2.50 4.28 -14.21
C HIS A 58 -1.68 5.55 -13.96
N VAL A 59 -0.35 5.48 -14.11
CA VAL A 59 0.57 6.59 -13.88
C VAL A 59 1.30 7.00 -15.15
N ASP A 60 1.47 8.31 -15.35
CA ASP A 60 2.16 8.87 -16.53
C ASP A 60 3.69 8.95 -16.34
N PHE A 61 4.27 8.17 -15.43
CA PHE A 61 5.70 8.22 -15.10
C PHE A 61 6.32 6.82 -15.02
N ASP A 62 7.63 6.75 -15.25
CA ASP A 62 8.40 5.51 -15.18
C ASP A 62 8.43 4.95 -13.75
N LEU A 63 7.80 3.79 -13.59
CA LEU A 63 7.80 3.01 -12.36
C LEU A 63 9.07 2.20 -12.25
N ASN A 64 10.06 2.79 -11.62
CA ASN A 64 11.29 2.09 -11.33
C ASN A 64 11.16 1.33 -10.00
N PRO A 65 11.28 -0.02 -9.96
CA PRO A 65 11.23 -0.81 -8.70
C PRO A 65 12.30 -0.40 -7.67
N ASP A 66 13.36 0.29 -8.11
CA ASP A 66 14.35 0.88 -7.21
C ASP A 66 13.79 2.04 -6.35
N PHE A 67 12.80 2.77 -6.88
CA PHE A 67 12.22 3.98 -6.27
C PHE A 67 10.73 3.86 -5.96
N PHE A 68 10.00 2.98 -6.61
CA PHE A 68 8.58 2.76 -6.37
C PHE A 68 8.38 1.37 -5.81
N ALA A 69 7.51 1.26 -4.82
CA ALA A 69 7.06 0.01 -4.26
C ALA A 69 5.54 0.03 -4.19
N GLU A 70 4.92 -1.10 -4.46
CA GLU A 70 3.51 -1.33 -4.22
C GLU A 70 3.35 -1.97 -2.83
N VAL A 71 2.44 -1.45 -2.03
CA VAL A 71 2.07 -2.02 -0.74
C VAL A 71 0.64 -2.52 -0.85
N LEU A 72 0.47 -3.84 -0.81
CA LEU A 72 -0.84 -4.47 -0.79
C LEU A 72 -1.34 -4.46 0.65
N ILE A 73 -2.51 -3.87 0.88
CA ILE A 73 -3.12 -3.81 2.20
C ILE A 73 -4.39 -4.63 2.18
N GLY A 74 -4.51 -5.51 3.15
CA GLY A 74 -5.67 -6.37 3.26
C GLY A 74 -5.67 -7.26 4.48
N LEU A 75 -6.44 -8.33 4.38
CA LEU A 75 -6.62 -9.30 5.47
C LEU A 75 -6.09 -10.67 5.02
N GLY A 76 -5.26 -11.28 5.88
CA GLY A 76 -4.80 -12.67 5.73
C GLY A 76 -5.71 -13.66 6.46
N GLU A 77 -5.39 -14.95 6.41
CA GLU A 77 -6.10 -15.99 7.18
C GLU A 77 -5.91 -15.86 8.70
N ALA A 78 -4.71 -15.44 9.13
CA ALA A 78 -4.35 -15.10 10.50
C ALA A 78 -3.32 -13.95 10.53
N ASP A 79 -3.01 -13.45 11.73
CA ASP A 79 -1.92 -12.48 11.94
C ASP A 79 -0.59 -12.99 11.36
N GLY A 80 0.04 -12.17 10.51
CA GLY A 80 1.29 -12.51 9.83
C GLY A 80 1.18 -13.54 8.70
N GLU A 81 -0.04 -13.98 8.35
CA GLU A 81 -0.27 -14.80 7.15
C GLU A 81 -0.38 -13.90 5.89
N PRO A 82 -0.07 -14.45 4.70
CA PRO A 82 -0.18 -13.71 3.44
C PRO A 82 -1.60 -13.17 3.25
N ILE A 83 -1.69 -11.98 2.65
CA ILE A 83 -2.95 -11.31 2.40
C ILE A 83 -3.72 -12.13 1.37
N THR A 84 -4.83 -12.72 1.78
CA THR A 84 -5.73 -13.47 0.90
C THR A 84 -6.81 -12.57 0.32
N ASP A 85 -7.23 -11.54 1.06
CA ASP A 85 -8.20 -10.53 0.65
C ASP A 85 -7.54 -9.15 0.62
N VAL A 86 -7.16 -8.70 -0.59
CA VAL A 86 -6.62 -7.35 -0.81
C VAL A 86 -7.76 -6.32 -0.84
N PHE A 87 -7.68 -5.30 0.01
CA PHE A 87 -8.64 -4.19 0.08
C PHE A 87 -8.18 -2.98 -0.73
N ALA A 88 -6.87 -2.71 -0.72
CA ALA A 88 -6.29 -1.69 -1.56
C ALA A 88 -4.82 -1.95 -1.87
N ARG A 89 -4.36 -1.31 -2.94
CA ARG A 89 -3.00 -1.38 -3.45
C ARG A 89 -2.41 0.03 -3.43
N VAL A 90 -1.42 0.25 -2.59
CA VAL A 90 -0.80 1.56 -2.38
C VAL A 90 0.55 1.60 -3.08
N LEU A 91 0.63 2.28 -4.20
CA LEU A 91 1.91 2.60 -4.84
C LEU A 91 2.55 3.78 -4.13
N ILE A 92 3.74 3.60 -3.59
CA ILE A 92 4.48 4.63 -2.85
C ILE A 92 5.90 4.79 -3.41
N CYS A 93 6.35 6.03 -3.52
CA CYS A 93 7.71 6.36 -3.85
C CYS A 93 8.59 6.30 -2.59
N ARG A 94 9.65 5.50 -2.65
CA ARG A 94 10.68 5.37 -1.63
C ARG A 94 11.53 6.64 -1.51
N GLU A 95 11.41 7.67 -2.33
CA GLU A 95 12.24 8.87 -2.18
C GLU A 95 11.79 9.73 -0.99
N LYS A 96 12.71 10.05 -0.07
CA LYS A 96 12.39 10.90 1.09
C LYS A 96 11.97 12.32 0.72
N ASP A 97 12.49 12.82 -0.40
CA ASP A 97 12.19 14.16 -0.93
C ASP A 97 10.91 14.18 -1.79
N HIS A 98 10.53 13.03 -2.36
CA HIS A 98 9.42 12.92 -3.32
C HIS A 98 8.36 11.94 -2.83
N LYS A 99 7.38 12.47 -2.10
CA LYS A 99 6.27 11.69 -1.54
C LYS A 99 5.14 11.53 -2.57
N LEU A 100 5.40 10.75 -3.61
CA LEU A 100 4.32 10.27 -4.48
C LEU A 100 3.68 9.03 -3.86
N CYS A 101 2.36 9.08 -3.68
CA CYS A 101 1.55 7.94 -3.29
C CYS A 101 0.31 7.86 -4.21
N HIS A 102 -0.08 6.65 -4.60
CA HIS A 102 -1.29 6.38 -5.36
C HIS A 102 -1.96 5.15 -4.75
N ILE A 103 -3.28 5.17 -4.61
CA ILE A 103 -4.02 4.06 -4.04
C ILE A 103 -5.07 3.59 -5.03
N LEU A 104 -5.06 2.29 -5.32
CA LEU A 104 -6.12 1.61 -6.03
C LEU A 104 -6.93 0.82 -5.02
N TRP A 105 -8.17 1.24 -4.82
CA TRP A 105 -9.13 0.58 -3.95
C TRP A 105 -9.77 -0.59 -4.68
N LYS A 106 -10.18 -1.62 -3.94
CA LYS A 106 -11.02 -2.70 -4.47
C LYS A 106 -12.37 -2.12 -4.89
N GLU A 107 -12.70 -2.24 -6.18
CA GLU A 107 -14.02 -1.93 -6.77
C GLU A 107 -15.04 -3.06 -6.55
#